data_AF-A0A7K3ENC4-F1
#
_entry.id   AF-A0A7K3ENC4-F1
#
_cell.length_a   1.000
_cell.length_b   1.000
_cell.length_c   1.000
_cell.angle_alpha   90.00
_cell.angle_beta   90.00
_cell.angle_gamma   90.00
#
_symmetry.space_group_name_H-M   'P 1'
#
loop_
_entity.id
_entity.type
_entity.pdbx_description
1 polymer ?
#
loop_
_entity_poly.entity_id
_entity_poly.type
_entity_poly.pdbx_seq_one_letter_code
_entity_poly.pdbx_strand_id
1 'polypeptide(L)'
;MSEGTLWSTDLGALHVDTDANKGLWEYLWFQMDKKTFKDWLDATLSELAAVHGIELTRKLRRFQKSFYEQTIVILRDKLQADEAFVYRPVPLTYMPLVMHATRVHCEAPDPASCEGADALTVPNPEIPEWQQRYGSVPFASPHLGEHGVRVTRSYPADSTLMMTSVSYHWHTPPGLPDVVLRGHHDDPEVIAAVMEPLDDFARTLRLPPAQ
;
A
#
# COMPACT_ATOMS: atom_id res chain seq x y z
N MET A 1 28.57 13.93 -6.73
CA MET A 1 27.71 12.89 -6.12
C MET A 1 27.03 13.55 -4.94
N SER A 2 25.74 13.86 -5.07
CA SER A 2 24.95 14.46 -3.99
C SER A 2 24.16 13.36 -3.28
N GLU A 3 24.60 13.01 -2.09
CA GLU A 3 23.80 12.30 -1.09
C GLU A 3 22.66 13.23 -0.66
N GLY A 4 21.53 13.13 -1.34
CA GLY A 4 20.31 13.87 -1.01
C GLY A 4 19.26 12.90 -0.54
N THR A 5 19.09 12.79 0.77
CA THR A 5 18.00 12.05 1.38
C THR A 5 16.68 12.69 0.96
N LEU A 6 15.81 11.93 0.29
CA LEU A 6 14.47 12.32 -0.11
C LEU A 6 13.61 12.50 1.15
N TRP A 7 13.55 13.71 1.71
CA TRP A 7 12.58 14.06 2.75
C TRP A 7 11.58 15.07 2.21
N SER A 8 10.30 14.67 2.22
CA SER A 8 9.19 15.61 2.25
C SER A 8 9.14 16.20 3.66
N THR A 9 9.27 17.52 3.77
CA THR A 9 9.24 18.25 5.04
C THR A 9 7.80 18.51 5.56
N ASP A 10 6.79 17.98 4.86
CA ASP A 10 5.36 18.29 5.11
C ASP A 10 4.57 17.17 5.79
N LEU A 11 5.23 16.09 6.18
CA LEU A 11 4.66 15.06 7.05
C LEU A 11 5.33 15.28 8.41
N GLY A 12 4.55 15.60 9.44
CA GLY A 12 5.08 15.84 10.79
C GLY A 12 5.84 14.63 11.36
N ALA A 13 6.35 14.75 12.58
CA ALA A 13 7.30 13.82 13.22
C ALA A 13 6.80 12.38 13.51
N LEU A 14 5.71 11.96 12.87
CA LEU A 14 5.17 10.61 12.95
C LEU A 14 5.10 10.05 11.51
N HIS A 15 6.14 9.37 11.05
CA HIS A 15 6.19 8.63 9.78
C HIS A 15 6.33 7.13 10.02
N VAL A 16 5.78 6.30 9.13
CA VAL A 16 6.10 4.87 9.06
C VAL A 16 7.44 4.72 8.36
N ASP A 17 8.50 4.52 9.14
CA ASP A 17 9.83 4.28 8.58
C ASP A 17 9.92 2.82 8.05
N THR A 18 10.78 2.59 7.07
CA THR A 18 11.01 1.31 6.42
C THR A 18 12.43 1.24 5.87
N ASP A 19 13.11 0.11 6.06
CA ASP A 19 14.38 -0.21 5.42
C ASP A 19 14.19 -1.09 4.16
N ALA A 20 12.97 -1.12 3.62
CA ALA A 20 12.63 -1.89 2.43
C ALA A 20 13.57 -1.60 1.25
N ASN A 21 13.76 -2.63 0.42
CA ASN A 21 14.59 -2.54 -0.76
C ASN A 21 14.09 -1.43 -1.70
N LYS A 22 14.86 -0.33 -1.77
CA LYS A 22 14.57 0.84 -2.60
C LYS A 22 14.56 0.56 -4.11
N GLY A 23 15.10 -0.59 -4.54
CA GLY A 23 14.96 -1.08 -5.91
C GLY A 23 13.59 -1.68 -6.20
N LEU A 24 12.85 -2.09 -5.17
CA LEU A 24 11.53 -2.74 -5.28
C LEU A 24 10.38 -1.82 -4.85
N TRP A 25 10.62 -0.96 -3.87
CA TRP A 25 9.60 -0.11 -3.27
C TRP A 25 9.97 1.36 -3.40
N GLU A 26 9.01 2.17 -3.83
CA GLU A 26 9.17 3.60 -4.01
C GLU A 26 8.06 4.35 -3.25
N TYR A 27 8.39 5.46 -2.60
CA TYR A 27 7.41 6.26 -1.89
C TYR A 27 6.51 7.03 -2.86
N LEU A 28 5.20 7.05 -2.61
CA LEU A 28 4.23 7.84 -3.37
C LEU A 28 3.81 9.05 -2.55
N TRP A 29 4.34 10.23 -2.89
CA TRP A 29 4.01 11.46 -2.20
C TRP A 29 2.62 11.99 -2.59
N PHE A 30 1.77 12.26 -1.59
CA PHE A 30 0.42 12.79 -1.82
C PHE A 30 0.39 14.28 -2.15
N GLN A 31 1.42 15.01 -1.73
CA GLN A 31 1.58 16.43 -1.97
C GLN A 31 2.79 16.63 -2.88
N MET A 32 2.50 16.80 -4.17
CA MET A 32 3.49 17.13 -5.18
C MET A 32 2.91 18.24 -6.04
N ASP A 33 3.72 19.24 -6.37
CA ASP A 33 3.34 20.15 -7.43
C ASP A 33 3.32 19.42 -8.78
N LYS A 34 2.62 20.01 -9.76
CA LYS A 34 2.43 19.41 -11.09
C LYS A 34 3.74 19.13 -11.83
N LYS A 35 4.77 19.97 -11.64
CA LYS A 35 6.06 19.80 -12.30
C LYS A 35 6.80 18.63 -11.66
N THR A 36 6.88 18.60 -10.34
CA THR A 36 7.50 17.52 -9.57
C THR A 36 6.83 16.18 -9.86
N PHE A 37 5.50 16.13 -9.93
CA PHE A 37 4.77 14.92 -10.31
C PHE A 37 5.12 14.44 -11.72
N LYS A 38 5.19 15.36 -12.69
CA LYS A 38 5.55 15.02 -14.06
C LYS A 38 6.97 14.48 -14.16
N ASP A 39 7.93 15.15 -13.54
CA ASP A 39 9.35 14.80 -13.61
C ASP A 39 9.60 13.43 -12.94
N TRP A 40 8.96 13.18 -11.79
CA TRP A 40 8.95 11.88 -11.13
C TRP A 40 8.36 10.79 -12.04
N LEU A 41 7.14 11.01 -12.56
CA LEU A 41 6.46 10.01 -13.39
C LEU A 41 7.27 9.69 -14.67
N ASP A 42 7.83 10.70 -15.33
CA ASP A 42 8.63 10.50 -16.53
C ASP A 42 9.91 9.68 -16.24
N ALA A 43 10.54 9.89 -15.07
CA ALA A 43 11.68 9.08 -14.63
C ALA A 43 11.26 7.64 -14.32
N THR A 44 10.27 7.44 -13.46
CA THR A 44 9.77 6.12 -13.04
C THR A 44 9.35 5.27 -14.25
N LEU A 45 8.58 5.84 -15.18
CA LEU A 45 8.12 5.10 -16.35
C LEU A 45 9.26 4.74 -17.31
N SER A 46 10.23 5.63 -17.49
CA SER A 46 11.37 5.37 -18.39
C SER A 46 12.27 4.25 -17.85
N GLU A 47 12.49 4.23 -16.53
CA GLU A 47 13.25 3.16 -15.88
C GLU A 47 12.52 1.82 -15.97
N LEU A 48 11.22 1.77 -15.65
CA LEU A 48 10.43 0.54 -15.74
C LEU A 48 10.36 -0.01 -17.17
N ALA A 49 10.20 0.87 -18.16
CA ALA A 49 10.23 0.47 -19.56
C ALA A 49 11.58 -0.17 -19.94
N ALA A 50 12.69 0.37 -19.45
CA ALA A 50 14.02 -0.19 -19.66
C ALA A 50 14.20 -1.55 -18.97
N VAL A 51 13.76 -1.68 -17.71
CA VAL A 51 13.84 -2.94 -16.93
C VAL A 51 13.06 -4.06 -17.61
N HIS A 52 11.86 -3.78 -18.13
CA HIS A 52 11.02 -4.78 -18.78
C HIS A 52 11.30 -4.92 -20.29
N GLY A 53 12.23 -4.14 -20.85
CA GLY A 53 12.57 -4.18 -22.28
C GLY A 53 11.39 -3.82 -23.20
N ILE A 54 10.50 -2.93 -22.77
CA ILE A 54 9.29 -2.54 -23.51
C ILE A 54 9.38 -1.11 -24.03
N GLU A 55 8.70 -0.84 -25.13
CA GLU A 55 8.57 0.52 -25.65
C GLU A 55 7.54 1.32 -24.83
N LEU A 56 7.96 2.48 -24.32
CA LEU A 56 7.09 3.37 -23.56
C LEU A 56 6.19 4.21 -24.48
N THR A 57 5.08 3.62 -24.92
CA THR A 57 4.11 4.27 -25.81
C THR A 57 3.36 5.42 -25.13
N ARG A 58 2.83 6.35 -25.94
CA ARG A 58 1.96 7.44 -25.46
C ARG A 58 0.67 6.94 -24.78
N LYS A 59 0.19 5.74 -25.14
CA LYS A 59 -0.99 5.13 -24.50
C LYS A 59 -0.66 4.69 -23.09
N LEU A 60 0.45 3.96 -22.90
CA LEU A 60 0.93 3.51 -21.59
C LEU A 60 1.21 4.69 -20.66
N ARG A 61 1.92 5.73 -21.14
CA ARG A 61 2.16 6.95 -20.35
C ARG A 61 0.87 7.59 -19.84
N ARG A 62 -0.16 7.69 -20.69
CA ARG A 62 -1.45 8.30 -20.31
C ARG A 62 -2.21 7.45 -19.30
N PHE A 63 -2.20 6.13 -19.48
CA PHE A 63 -2.81 5.19 -18.54
C PHE A 63 -2.17 5.32 -17.15
N GLN A 64 -0.85 5.18 -17.08
CA GLN A 64 -0.07 5.27 -15.83
C GLN A 64 -0.27 6.63 -15.14
N LYS A 65 -0.20 7.72 -15.92
CA LYS A 65 -0.48 9.06 -15.41
C LYS A 65 -1.85 9.15 -14.74
N SER A 66 -2.89 8.70 -15.44
CA SER A 66 -4.27 8.80 -14.95
C SER A 66 -4.47 7.98 -13.69
N PHE A 67 -3.86 6.79 -13.64
CA PHE A 67 -3.86 5.93 -12.46
C PHE A 67 -3.26 6.67 -11.25
N TYR A 68 -2.02 7.16 -11.34
CA TYR A 68 -1.37 7.81 -10.19
C TYR A 68 -2.09 9.10 -9.76
N GLU A 69 -2.57 9.93 -10.70
CA GLU A 69 -3.35 11.14 -10.37
C GLU A 69 -4.61 10.78 -9.57
N GLN A 70 -5.35 9.75 -9.99
CA GLN A 70 -6.55 9.30 -9.28
C GLN A 70 -6.22 8.65 -7.94
N THR A 71 -5.22 7.78 -7.90
CA THR A 71 -4.77 7.08 -6.69
C THR A 71 -4.33 8.07 -5.62
N ILE A 72 -3.53 9.08 -5.95
CA ILE A 72 -3.11 10.12 -5.00
C ILE A 72 -4.33 10.84 -4.39
N VAL A 73 -5.30 11.24 -5.22
CA VAL A 73 -6.53 11.90 -4.75
C VAL A 73 -7.35 10.99 -3.84
N ILE A 74 -7.53 9.72 -4.21
CA ILE A 74 -8.29 8.75 -3.40
C ILE A 74 -7.59 8.52 -2.06
N LEU A 75 -6.29 8.25 -2.07
CA LEU A 75 -5.52 7.97 -0.86
C LEU A 75 -5.54 9.16 0.10
N ARG A 76 -5.34 10.38 -0.41
CA ARG A 76 -5.33 11.61 0.40
C ARG A 76 -6.72 12.03 0.88
N ASP A 77 -7.68 12.15 -0.04
CA ASP A 77 -8.93 12.87 0.23
C ASP A 77 -10.04 11.93 0.73
N LYS A 78 -10.00 10.64 0.37
CA LYS A 78 -11.04 9.67 0.74
C LYS A 78 -10.59 8.71 1.83
N LEU A 79 -9.41 8.11 1.66
CA LEU A 79 -8.91 7.12 2.61
C LEU A 79 -8.08 7.75 3.72
N GLN A 80 -7.67 9.01 3.57
CA GLN A 80 -6.80 9.72 4.51
C GLN A 80 -5.59 8.87 4.92
N ALA A 81 -5.01 8.18 3.94
CA ALA A 81 -3.82 7.39 4.15
C ALA A 81 -2.69 8.29 4.64
N ASP A 82 -1.90 7.79 5.59
CA ASP A 82 -0.73 8.51 6.08
C ASP A 82 0.40 8.47 5.06
N GLU A 83 0.59 7.30 4.45
CA GLU A 83 1.70 7.03 3.52
C GLU A 83 1.30 6.05 2.43
N ALA A 84 2.02 6.08 1.31
CA ALA A 84 1.85 5.11 0.25
C ALA A 84 3.17 4.75 -0.44
N PHE A 85 3.19 3.54 -0.97
CA PHE A 85 4.35 2.88 -1.53
C PHE A 85 3.96 2.15 -2.82
N VAL A 86 4.74 2.34 -3.87
CA VAL A 86 4.57 1.69 -5.16
C VAL A 86 5.51 0.50 -5.23
N TYR A 87 4.96 -0.68 -5.56
CA TYR A 87 5.80 -1.82 -5.93
C TYR A 87 6.25 -1.65 -7.39
N ARG A 88 7.55 -1.43 -7.58
CA ARG A 88 8.14 -1.09 -8.89
C ARG A 88 8.06 -2.21 -9.93
N PRO A 89 8.33 -3.49 -9.61
CA PRO A 89 8.46 -4.54 -10.62
C PRO A 89 7.18 -4.93 -11.40
N VAL A 90 6.04 -4.26 -11.18
CA VAL A 90 4.83 -4.52 -11.95
C VAL A 90 5.02 -3.99 -13.38
N PRO A 91 4.86 -4.83 -14.43
CA PRO A 91 5.03 -4.37 -15.80
C PRO A 91 4.02 -3.26 -16.15
N LEU A 92 4.45 -2.28 -16.96
CA LEU A 92 3.63 -1.11 -17.30
C LEU A 92 2.30 -1.43 -18.03
N THR A 93 2.15 -2.66 -18.52
CA THR A 93 0.94 -3.18 -19.14
C THR A 93 -0.17 -3.54 -18.15
N TYR A 94 0.15 -3.65 -16.86
CA TYR A 94 -0.78 -3.89 -15.75
C TYR A 94 -1.04 -2.59 -14.98
N MET A 95 -2.08 -2.60 -14.13
CA MET A 95 -2.23 -1.55 -13.13
C MET A 95 -1.02 -1.56 -12.17
N PRO A 96 -0.53 -0.41 -11.71
CA PRO A 96 0.47 -0.40 -10.65
C PRO A 96 -0.09 -0.96 -9.34
N LEU A 97 0.75 -1.66 -8.59
CA LEU A 97 0.42 -2.05 -7.21
C LEU A 97 0.87 -0.94 -6.26
N VAL A 98 -0.10 -0.35 -5.55
CA VAL A 98 0.14 0.65 -4.52
C VAL A 98 -0.34 0.11 -3.18
N MET A 99 0.56 0.11 -2.21
CA MET A 99 0.29 -0.15 -0.81
C MET A 99 0.16 1.18 -0.07
N HIS A 100 -0.78 1.31 0.86
CA HIS A 100 -0.91 2.49 1.69
C HIS A 100 -0.97 2.09 3.17
N ALA A 101 -0.31 2.88 4.00
CA ALA A 101 -0.33 2.74 5.45
C ALA A 101 -1.32 3.73 6.07
N THR A 102 -2.04 3.30 7.09
CA THR A 102 -2.97 4.13 7.85
C THR A 102 -2.83 3.78 9.31
N ARG A 103 -2.73 4.80 10.15
CA ARG A 103 -2.60 4.69 11.59
C ARG A 103 -3.93 4.96 12.24
N VAL A 104 -4.36 4.05 13.08
CA VAL A 104 -5.63 4.13 13.78
C VAL A 104 -5.34 4.28 15.27
N HIS A 105 -5.82 5.36 15.86
CA HIS A 105 -5.68 5.53 17.30
C HIS A 105 -6.73 4.63 17.98
N CYS A 106 -6.29 3.52 18.53
CA CYS A 106 -7.11 2.65 19.36
C CYS A 106 -6.49 2.56 20.76
N GLU A 107 -7.25 2.97 21.77
CA GLU A 107 -6.84 2.86 23.18
C GLU A 107 -7.40 1.59 23.86
N ALA A 108 -8.15 0.77 23.11
CA ALA A 108 -8.75 -0.43 23.66
C ALA A 108 -7.66 -1.48 23.99
N PRO A 109 -7.77 -2.20 25.12
CA PRO A 109 -6.80 -3.22 25.50
C PRO A 109 -6.81 -4.46 24.60
N ASP A 110 -7.90 -4.68 23.86
CA ASP A 110 -8.09 -5.79 22.95
C ASP A 110 -8.36 -5.31 21.52
N PRO A 111 -7.79 -5.98 20.48
CA PRO A 111 -7.94 -5.56 19.09
C PRO A 111 -9.39 -5.59 18.59
N ALA A 112 -10.22 -6.48 19.16
CA ALA A 112 -11.62 -6.64 18.75
C ALA A 112 -12.50 -5.45 19.16
N SER A 113 -12.04 -4.65 20.13
CA SER A 113 -12.73 -3.44 20.60
C SER A 113 -12.33 -2.17 19.84
N CYS A 114 -11.40 -2.26 18.88
CA CYS A 114 -11.02 -1.16 18.02
C CYS A 114 -12.02 -0.98 16.87
N GLU A 115 -12.68 0.18 16.79
CA GLU A 115 -13.59 0.48 15.68
C GLU A 115 -12.88 0.33 14.33
N GLY A 116 -13.45 -0.51 13.45
CA GLY A 116 -12.92 -0.77 12.11
C GLY A 116 -11.93 -1.94 11.99
N ALA A 117 -11.44 -2.51 13.09
CA ALA A 117 -10.55 -3.69 13.05
C ALA A 117 -11.25 -4.96 12.52
N ASP A 118 -12.48 -5.21 12.98
CA ASP A 118 -13.30 -6.34 12.51
C ASP A 118 -13.64 -6.21 11.02
N ALA A 119 -13.97 -5.00 10.55
CA ALA A 119 -14.36 -4.74 9.15
C ALA A 119 -13.25 -5.09 8.15
N LEU A 120 -12.01 -5.22 8.62
CA LEU A 120 -10.83 -5.52 7.79
C LEU A 120 -10.32 -6.95 7.97
N THR A 121 -10.83 -7.67 8.96
CA THR A 121 -10.39 -9.03 9.34
C THR A 121 -11.53 -10.06 9.28
N VAL A 122 -12.66 -9.69 8.66
CA VAL A 122 -13.76 -10.60 8.32
C VAL A 122 -14.20 -10.43 6.85
N PRO A 123 -14.90 -11.41 6.26
CA PRO A 123 -15.53 -11.25 4.96
C PRO A 123 -16.51 -10.06 4.95
N ASN A 124 -16.72 -9.40 3.80
CA ASN A 124 -17.72 -8.32 3.75
C ASN A 124 -19.12 -8.92 3.84
N PRO A 125 -19.93 -8.54 4.84
CA PRO A 125 -21.29 -9.06 4.99
C PRO A 125 -22.22 -8.69 3.83
N GLU A 126 -21.93 -7.62 3.09
CA GLU A 126 -22.73 -7.17 1.94
C GLU A 126 -22.48 -7.99 0.68
N ILE A 127 -21.40 -8.77 0.63
CA ILE A 127 -21.06 -9.61 -0.54
C ILE A 127 -21.36 -11.07 -0.20
N PRO A 128 -22.20 -11.77 -0.97
CA PRO A 128 -22.44 -13.20 -0.77
C PRO A 128 -21.15 -14.01 -0.72
N GLU A 129 -21.07 -14.99 0.20
CA GLU A 129 -19.84 -15.80 0.40
C GLU A 129 -19.35 -16.46 -0.88
N TRP A 130 -20.25 -16.95 -1.73
CA TRP A 130 -19.89 -17.59 -3.00
C TRP A 130 -19.29 -16.62 -4.05
N GLN A 131 -19.42 -15.29 -3.83
CA GLN A 131 -18.85 -14.24 -4.68
C GLN A 131 -17.53 -13.69 -4.15
N GLN A 132 -17.12 -14.04 -2.92
CA GLN A 132 -15.88 -13.56 -2.35
C GLN A 132 -14.97 -14.71 -1.92
N ARG A 133 -13.67 -14.43 -1.89
CA ARG A 133 -12.69 -15.31 -1.27
C ARG A 133 -12.06 -14.56 -0.12
N TYR A 134 -11.85 -15.26 0.99
CA TYR A 134 -11.29 -14.69 2.20
C TYR A 134 -10.25 -15.66 2.77
N GLY A 135 -9.11 -15.12 3.19
CA GLY A 135 -8.09 -15.86 3.91
C GLY A 135 -7.38 -14.95 4.89
N SER A 136 -7.11 -15.45 6.09
CA SER A 136 -6.36 -14.76 7.12
C SER A 136 -5.26 -15.64 7.66
N VAL A 137 -4.07 -15.09 7.88
CA VAL A 137 -2.95 -15.77 8.52
C VAL A 137 -2.33 -14.87 9.58
N PRO A 138 -1.90 -15.41 10.74
CA PRO A 138 -1.09 -14.65 11.69
C PRO A 138 0.15 -14.08 11.01
N PHE A 139 0.51 -12.85 11.38
CA PHE A 139 1.62 -12.12 10.77
C PHE A 139 2.35 -11.26 11.80
N ALA A 140 3.39 -11.81 12.42
CA ALA A 140 4.22 -11.07 13.36
C ALA A 140 5.11 -10.05 12.62
N SER A 141 5.26 -8.86 13.21
CA SER A 141 6.22 -7.85 12.79
C SER A 141 7.29 -7.66 13.88
N PRO A 142 8.59 -7.61 13.51
CA PRO A 142 9.67 -7.29 14.45
C PRO A 142 9.53 -5.93 15.14
N HIS A 143 8.74 -5.02 14.56
CA HIS A 143 8.64 -3.63 14.99
C HIS A 143 7.24 -3.22 15.44
N LEU A 144 6.20 -3.90 14.95
CA LEU A 144 4.80 -3.56 15.24
C LEU A 144 4.11 -4.58 16.17
N GLY A 145 4.78 -5.68 16.51
CA GLY A 145 4.32 -6.65 17.50
C GLY A 145 4.03 -8.05 16.94
N GLU A 146 3.78 -8.99 17.85
CA GLU A 146 3.61 -10.41 17.52
C GLU A 146 2.19 -10.77 17.07
N HIS A 147 1.20 -9.94 17.40
CA HIS A 147 -0.23 -10.21 17.19
C HIS A 147 -0.80 -9.57 15.92
N GLY A 148 0.01 -9.49 14.86
CA GLY A 148 -0.50 -9.02 13.57
C GLY A 148 -1.26 -10.09 12.79
N VAL A 149 -2.05 -9.66 11.81
CA VAL A 149 -2.77 -10.54 10.88
C VAL A 149 -2.64 -10.02 9.46
N ARG A 150 -2.34 -10.92 8.51
CA ARG A 150 -2.45 -10.66 7.08
C ARG A 150 -3.75 -11.26 6.57
N VAL A 151 -4.52 -10.45 5.86
CA VAL A 151 -5.80 -10.79 5.26
C VAL A 151 -5.69 -10.63 3.75
N THR A 152 -6.11 -11.66 3.01
CA THR A 152 -6.29 -11.61 1.57
C THR A 152 -7.76 -11.77 1.25
N ARG A 153 -8.27 -10.91 0.38
CA ARG A 153 -9.68 -10.92 0.02
C ARG A 153 -9.88 -10.65 -1.46
N SER A 154 -10.66 -11.48 -2.14
CA SER A 154 -11.08 -11.25 -3.51
C SER A 154 -12.58 -11.03 -3.56
N TYR A 155 -13.04 -10.02 -4.30
CA TYR A 155 -14.45 -9.62 -4.37
C TYR A 155 -14.74 -8.95 -5.73
N PRO A 156 -16.00 -8.99 -6.22
CA PRO A 156 -16.38 -8.27 -7.42
C PRO A 156 -16.35 -6.76 -7.15
N ALA A 157 -15.60 -6.00 -7.94
CA ALA A 157 -15.76 -4.54 -7.99
C ALA A 157 -16.96 -4.14 -8.84
N ASP A 158 -17.23 -4.91 -9.89
CA ASP A 158 -18.44 -4.81 -10.71
C ASP A 158 -18.78 -6.19 -11.32
N SER A 159 -19.70 -6.23 -12.28
CA SER A 159 -20.15 -7.46 -12.94
C SER A 159 -19.06 -8.20 -13.74
N THR A 160 -17.95 -7.53 -14.04
CA THR A 160 -16.89 -8.01 -14.93
C THR A 160 -15.50 -8.02 -14.28
N LEU A 161 -15.30 -7.25 -13.22
CA LEU A 161 -14.01 -7.05 -12.58
C LEU A 161 -13.97 -7.65 -11.19
N MET A 162 -12.97 -8.50 -10.95
CA MET A 162 -12.63 -9.00 -9.62
C MET A 162 -11.45 -8.21 -9.07
N MET A 163 -11.61 -7.65 -7.87
CA MET A 163 -10.52 -7.04 -7.13
C MET A 163 -9.98 -8.02 -6.11
N THR A 164 -8.67 -8.03 -5.93
CA THR A 164 -8.00 -8.72 -4.83
C THR A 164 -7.29 -7.67 -3.98
N SER A 165 -7.62 -7.64 -2.69
CA SER A 165 -6.94 -6.83 -1.69
C SER A 165 -6.11 -7.69 -0.77
N VAL A 166 -4.96 -7.18 -0.36
CA VAL A 166 -4.14 -7.68 0.73
C VAL A 166 -4.03 -6.59 1.79
N SER A 167 -4.20 -6.96 3.05
CA SER A 167 -4.03 -6.04 4.17
C SER A 167 -3.32 -6.70 5.32
N TYR A 168 -2.50 -5.93 6.02
CA TYR A 168 -1.80 -6.30 7.23
C TYR A 168 -2.28 -5.38 8.34
N HIS A 169 -2.60 -5.96 9.49
CA HIS A 169 -3.09 -5.23 10.66
C HIS A 169 -2.22 -5.60 11.85
N TRP A 170 -1.71 -4.59 12.55
CA TRP A 170 -1.01 -4.78 13.81
C TRP A 170 -1.66 -3.91 14.87
N HIS A 171 -2.06 -4.56 15.96
CA HIS A 171 -2.43 -3.89 17.18
C HIS A 171 -1.16 -3.57 17.96
N THR A 172 -0.85 -2.29 18.15
CA THR A 172 0.41 -1.87 18.77
C THR A 172 0.23 -1.66 20.28
N PRO A 173 1.34 -1.63 21.07
CA PRO A 173 1.23 -1.41 22.51
C PRO A 173 0.53 -0.09 22.88
N PRO A 174 -0.09 0.00 24.07
CA PRO A 174 -0.75 1.22 24.52
C PRO A 174 0.15 2.46 24.42
N GLY A 175 -0.41 3.54 23.88
CA GLY A 175 0.32 4.80 23.63
C GLY A 175 0.94 4.90 22.23
N LEU A 176 0.84 3.85 21.41
CA LEU A 176 1.14 3.88 19.97
C LEU A 176 -0.15 3.65 19.17
N PRO A 177 -0.26 4.19 17.94
CA PRO A 177 -1.38 3.91 17.08
C PRO A 177 -1.26 2.52 16.44
N ASP A 178 -2.39 1.87 16.19
CA ASP A 178 -2.46 0.67 15.38
C ASP A 178 -2.04 0.99 13.94
N VAL A 179 -1.49 0.00 13.24
CA VAL A 179 -1.01 0.17 11.87
C VAL A 179 -1.75 -0.78 10.95
N VAL A 180 -2.30 -0.22 9.89
CA VAL A 180 -2.90 -0.95 8.77
C VAL A 180 -2.11 -0.67 7.51
N LEU A 181 -1.57 -1.71 6.87
CA LEU A 181 -1.01 -1.63 5.52
C LEU A 181 -1.98 -2.31 4.55
N ARG A 182 -2.35 -1.65 3.46
CA ARG A 182 -3.33 -2.20 2.51
C ARG A 182 -2.99 -1.90 1.06
N GLY A 183 -3.25 -2.86 0.18
CA GLY A 183 -3.22 -2.65 -1.26
C GLY A 183 -4.27 -3.48 -1.97
N HIS A 184 -4.50 -3.15 -3.24
CA HIS A 184 -5.44 -3.85 -4.09
C HIS A 184 -4.94 -3.91 -5.53
N HIS A 185 -5.37 -4.94 -6.25
CA HIS A 185 -5.13 -5.11 -7.67
C HIS A 185 -6.33 -5.78 -8.33
N ASP A 186 -6.57 -5.47 -9.60
CA ASP A 186 -7.63 -6.07 -10.43
C ASP A 186 -7.24 -7.41 -11.05
N ASP A 187 -6.02 -7.88 -10.74
CA ASP A 187 -5.44 -9.11 -11.22
C ASP A 187 -4.94 -9.91 -10.02
N PRO A 188 -5.59 -11.04 -9.69
CA PRO A 188 -5.18 -11.88 -8.57
C PRO A 188 -3.81 -12.52 -8.79
N GLU A 189 -3.36 -12.72 -10.02
CA GLU A 189 -2.04 -13.30 -10.31
C GLU A 189 -0.92 -12.35 -9.92
N VAL A 190 -1.11 -11.04 -10.11
CA VAL A 190 -0.15 -10.03 -9.64
C VAL A 190 -0.02 -10.08 -8.12
N ILE A 191 -1.14 -10.11 -7.38
CA ILE A 191 -1.09 -10.21 -5.90
C ILE A 191 -0.43 -11.52 -5.45
N ALA A 192 -0.73 -12.64 -6.11
CA ALA A 192 -0.11 -13.92 -5.78
C ALA A 192 1.41 -13.89 -6.01
N ALA A 193 1.86 -13.30 -7.12
CA ALA A 193 3.27 -13.22 -7.48
C ALA A 193 4.08 -12.30 -6.54
N VAL A 194 3.44 -11.30 -5.93
CA VAL A 194 4.11 -10.31 -5.08
C VAL A 194 3.92 -10.55 -3.58
N MET A 195 3.29 -11.65 -3.18
CA MET A 195 2.96 -11.91 -1.78
C MET A 195 4.19 -12.00 -0.86
N GLU A 196 5.27 -12.63 -1.32
CA GLU A 196 6.53 -12.68 -0.57
C GLU A 196 7.20 -11.29 -0.46
N PRO A 197 7.40 -10.54 -1.58
CA PRO A 197 7.85 -9.13 -1.50
C PRO A 197 6.99 -8.23 -0.61
N LEU A 198 5.67 -8.45 -0.57
CA LEU A 198 4.74 -7.73 0.29
C LEU A 198 4.92 -8.09 1.76
N ASP A 199 5.05 -9.37 2.08
CA ASP A 199 5.32 -9.83 3.43
C ASP A 199 6.67 -9.28 3.94
N ASP A 200 7.70 -9.30 3.10
CA ASP A 200 9.00 -8.73 3.45
C ASP A 200 8.89 -7.23 3.70
N PHE A 201 8.22 -6.50 2.80
CA PHE A 201 7.94 -5.07 2.99
C PHE A 201 7.18 -4.80 4.30
N ALA A 202 6.11 -5.54 4.55
CA ALA A 202 5.28 -5.41 5.75
C ALA A 202 6.09 -5.57 7.04
N ARG A 203 7.10 -6.47 7.07
CA ARG A 203 7.98 -6.66 8.24
C ARG A 203 8.95 -5.50 8.48
N THR A 204 9.26 -4.71 7.46
CA THR A 204 10.16 -3.55 7.59
C THR A 204 9.48 -2.33 8.20
N LEU A 205 8.14 -2.30 8.23
CA LEU A 205 7.40 -1.14 8.73
C LEU A 205 7.65 -0.94 10.23
N ARG A 206 7.92 0.31 10.61
CA ARG A 206 8.18 0.71 11.99
C ARG A 206 7.51 2.04 12.27
N LEU A 207 6.97 2.16 13.48
CA LEU A 207 6.54 3.45 14.00
C LEU A 207 7.78 4.26 14.42
N PRO A 208 7.71 5.59 14.33
CA PRO A 208 8.79 6.43 14.84
C PRO A 208 8.79 6.33 16.38
N PRO A 209 9.96 6.50 17.01
CA PRO A 209 10.05 6.49 18.46
C PRO A 209 9.15 7.57 19.05
N ALA A 210 8.38 7.22 20.09
CA ALA A 210 7.55 8.16 20.82
C ALA A 210 8.45 9.30 21.37
N GLN A 211 8.04 10.55 21.16
CA GLN A 211 8.72 11.73 21.71
C GLN A 211 8.37 11.95 23.18
#